data_AF-A0A0A2A508-F1
#
_entry.id   AF-A0A0A2A508-F1
#
_cell.length_a   1.000
_cell.length_b   1.000
_cell.length_c   1.000
_cell.angle_alpha   90.00
_cell.angle_beta   90.00
_cell.angle_gamma   90.00
#
_symmetry.space_group_name_H-M   'P 1'
#
loop_
_entity.id
_entity.type
_entity.pdbx_description
1 polymer ?
#
loop_
_entity_poly.entity_id
_entity_poly.type
_entity_poly.pdbx_seq_one_letter_code
_entity_poly.pdbx_strand_id
1 'polypeptide(L)'
;MHPEAEDILENLITNNEKLRKEFEETHKLKNDPRITNIGKFLRKTSLDEIPQFLNVIKMEMSIIGPRPIVKNEIQKYGESYNKVISLKPGITGLWQVSGRNNLSYKRRVILDCLYVDNISPLLDLRIIIRTFGVIFFPNDRGAY
;
A
#
# COMPACT_ATOMS: atom_id res chain seq x y z
N MET A 1 4.30 -3.98 16.60
CA MET A 1 5.30 -4.91 16.04
C MET A 1 6.28 -5.24 17.15
N HIS A 2 6.98 -6.38 17.10
CA HIS A 2 8.09 -6.62 18.03
C HIS A 2 9.23 -5.62 17.80
N PRO A 3 9.96 -5.17 18.83
CA PRO A 3 11.14 -4.30 18.66
C PRO A 3 12.23 -4.94 17.79
N GLU A 4 12.35 -6.27 17.85
CA GLU A 4 13.32 -7.09 17.12
C GLU A 4 12.77 -7.56 15.74
N ALA A 5 11.79 -6.85 15.19
CA ALA A 5 11.09 -7.30 13.98
C ALA A 5 11.99 -7.38 12.75
N GLU A 6 12.96 -6.48 12.60
CA GLU A 6 13.99 -6.58 11.54
C GLU A 6 14.81 -7.86 11.70
N ASP A 7 15.37 -8.12 12.88
CA ASP A 7 16.22 -9.29 13.16
C ASP A 7 15.45 -10.60 12.98
N ILE A 8 14.19 -10.64 13.39
CA ILE A 8 13.30 -11.80 13.19
C ILE A 8 13.08 -12.03 11.69
N LEU A 9 12.85 -10.98 10.89
CA LEU A 9 12.66 -11.14 9.45
C LEU A 9 13.93 -11.69 8.79
N GLU A 10 15.08 -11.09 9.10
CA GLU A 10 16.38 -11.48 8.53
C GLU A 10 16.69 -12.95 8.82
N ASN A 11 16.47 -13.39 10.06
CA ASN A 11 16.63 -14.79 10.44
C ASN A 11 15.66 -15.72 9.69
N LEU A 12 14.40 -15.32 9.49
CA LEU A 12 13.41 -16.15 8.79
C LEU A 12 13.71 -16.33 7.31
N ILE A 13 14.10 -15.25 6.61
CA ILE A 13 14.41 -15.33 5.17
C ILE A 13 15.76 -16.00 4.90
N THR A 14 16.71 -15.88 5.82
CA THR A 14 18.04 -16.53 5.69
C THR A 14 17.93 -18.04 5.93
N ASN A 15 17.15 -18.46 6.92
CA ASN A 15 17.04 -19.86 7.30
C ASN A 15 15.95 -20.65 6.56
N ASN A 16 15.11 -19.99 5.76
CA ASN A 16 14.00 -20.66 5.07
C ASN A 16 13.77 -20.10 3.65
N GLU A 17 14.21 -20.86 2.65
CA GLU A 17 14.09 -20.48 1.23
C GLU A 17 12.63 -20.25 0.80
N LYS A 18 11.68 -20.99 1.37
CA LYS A 18 10.25 -20.84 1.07
C LYS A 18 9.70 -19.51 1.59
N LEU A 19 10.04 -19.14 2.83
CA LEU A 19 9.65 -17.86 3.40
C LEU A 19 10.34 -16.69 2.71
N ARG A 20 11.59 -16.87 2.27
CA ARG A 20 12.28 -15.88 1.43
C ARG A 20 11.54 -15.63 0.12
N LYS A 21 11.20 -16.68 -0.63
CA LYS A 21 10.45 -16.55 -1.90
C LYS A 21 9.08 -15.91 -1.67
N GLU A 22 8.35 -16.34 -0.64
CA GLU A 22 7.06 -15.74 -0.27
C GLU A 22 7.20 -14.24 0.04
N PHE A 23 8.24 -13.86 0.79
CA PHE A 23 8.51 -12.47 1.13
C PHE A 23 8.99 -11.64 -0.08
N GLU A 24 9.80 -12.20 -0.96
CA GLU A 24 10.24 -11.53 -2.20
C GLU A 24 9.07 -11.29 -3.16
N GLU A 25 8.13 -12.23 -3.25
CA GLU A 25 6.96 -12.12 -4.12
C GLU A 25 5.89 -11.17 -3.58
N THR A 26 5.62 -11.25 -2.27
CA THR A 26 4.45 -10.58 -1.67
C THR A 26 4.80 -9.45 -0.70
N HIS A 27 6.08 -9.31 -0.33
CA HIS A 27 6.56 -8.45 0.76
C HIS A 27 5.84 -8.68 2.10
N LYS A 28 5.22 -9.85 2.28
CA LYS A 28 4.48 -10.26 3.46
C LYS A 28 4.73 -11.75 3.73
N LEU A 29 4.56 -12.16 4.98
CA LEU A 29 4.52 -13.57 5.35
C LEU A 29 3.08 -13.88 5.82
N LYS A 30 2.48 -14.98 5.36
CA LYS A 30 1.13 -15.38 5.78
C LYS A 30 1.03 -15.56 7.30
N ASN A 31 2.01 -16.21 7.90
CA ASN A 31 2.14 -16.40 9.34
C ASN A 31 3.36 -15.65 9.85
N ASP A 32 3.25 -14.32 9.90
CA ASP A 32 4.37 -13.47 10.30
C ASP A 32 4.49 -13.41 11.84
N PRO A 33 5.56 -14.00 12.43
CA PRO A 33 5.76 -14.01 13.88
C PRO A 33 6.13 -12.62 14.44
N ARG A 34 6.43 -11.63 13.57
CA ARG A 34 6.70 -10.24 13.99
C ARG A 34 5.44 -9.49 14.41
N ILE A 35 4.25 -10.04 14.11
CA ILE A 35 2.96 -9.45 14.43
C ILE A 35 2.46 -10.01 15.77
N THR A 36 2.37 -9.13 16.77
CA THR A 36 1.79 -9.44 18.08
C THR A 36 0.28 -9.73 17.97
N ASN A 37 -0.32 -10.34 19.01
CA ASN A 37 -1.77 -10.57 19.06
C ASN A 37 -2.58 -9.26 18.91
N ILE A 38 -2.09 -8.16 19.49
CA ILE A 38 -2.67 -6.82 19.32
C ILE A 38 -2.53 -6.37 17.85
N GLY A 39 -1.35 -6.56 17.23
CA GLY A 39 -1.15 -6.25 15.82
C GLY A 39 -2.08 -7.04 14.89
N LYS A 40 -2.34 -8.32 15.19
CA LYS A 40 -3.30 -9.16 14.48
C LYS A 40 -4.72 -8.61 14.62
N PHE A 41 -5.11 -8.21 15.83
CA PHE A 41 -6.41 -7.58 16.08
C PHE A 41 -6.57 -6.28 15.28
N LEU A 42 -5.59 -5.37 15.35
CA LEU A 42 -5.62 -4.09 14.62
C LEU A 42 -5.76 -4.29 13.11
N ARG A 43 -4.99 -5.21 12.50
CA ARG A 43 -5.10 -5.53 11.07
C ARG A 43 -6.45 -6.13 10.71
N LYS A 44 -6.98 -7.03 11.55
CA LYS A 44 -8.28 -7.68 11.32
C LYS A 44 -9.44 -6.67 11.37
N THR A 45 -9.33 -5.65 12.22
CA THR A 45 -10.34 -4.61 12.37
C THR A 45 -10.06 -3.35 11.55
N SER A 46 -8.95 -3.33 10.79
CA SER A 46 -8.44 -2.17 10.05
C SER A 46 -8.24 -0.91 10.91
N LEU A 47 -8.08 -1.08 12.24
CA LEU A 47 -7.83 0.02 13.17
C LEU A 47 -6.42 0.62 13.00
N ASP A 48 -5.52 -0.12 12.35
CA ASP A 48 -4.18 0.37 11.97
C ASP A 48 -4.23 1.49 10.92
N GLU A 49 -5.37 1.68 10.24
CA GLU A 49 -5.57 2.75 9.25
C GLU A 49 -6.14 4.05 9.87
N ILE A 50 -6.59 4.03 11.14
CA ILE A 50 -7.13 5.23 11.84
C ILE A 50 -6.15 6.41 11.79
N PRO A 51 -4.83 6.25 12.05
CA PRO A 51 -3.89 7.35 11.94
C PRO A 51 -3.90 8.01 10.56
N GLN A 52 -4.03 7.24 9.48
CA GLN A 52 -4.11 7.79 8.12
C GLN A 52 -5.40 8.58 7.90
N PHE A 53 -6.53 8.10 8.45
CA PHE A 53 -7.79 8.84 8.42
C PHE A 53 -7.70 10.18 9.17
N LEU A 54 -7.01 10.20 10.32
CA LEU A 54 -6.75 11.45 11.05
C LEU A 54 -5.89 12.42 10.23
N ASN A 55 -4.93 11.93 9.46
CA ASN A 55 -4.11 12.77 8.57
C ASN A 55 -4.93 13.39 7.43
N VAL A 56 -5.99 12.72 6.96
CA VAL A 56 -6.95 13.32 6.01
C VAL A 56 -7.70 14.47 6.66
N ILE A 57 -8.16 14.30 7.90
CA ILE A 57 -8.85 15.36 8.65
C ILE A 57 -7.90 16.56 8.89
N LYS A 58 -6.62 16.30 9.17
CA LYS A 58 -5.57 17.33 9.30
C LYS A 58 -5.14 17.96 7.97
N MET A 59 -5.72 17.54 6.85
CA MET A 59 -5.34 17.97 5.49
C MET A 59 -3.89 17.64 5.10
N GLU A 60 -3.23 16.73 5.80
CA GLU A 60 -1.90 16.21 5.44
C GLU A 60 -2.01 15.15 4.32
N MET A 61 -3.14 14.46 4.26
CA MET A 61 -3.49 13.47 3.25
C MET A 61 -4.82 13.82 2.57
N SER A 62 -5.10 13.13 1.46
CA SER A 62 -6.40 13.09 0.79
C SER A 62 -7.03 11.70 0.95
N ILE A 63 -8.33 11.58 0.71
CA ILE A 63 -8.98 10.27 0.56
C ILE A 63 -8.44 9.58 -0.70
N ILE A 64 -8.32 10.34 -1.79
CA ILE A 64 -7.89 9.86 -3.11
C ILE A 64 -6.64 10.61 -3.53
N GLY A 65 -5.63 9.87 -3.93
CA GLY A 65 -4.35 10.40 -4.33
C GLY A 65 -3.32 9.30 -4.56
N PRO A 66 -2.09 9.67 -4.97
CA PRO A 66 -0.99 8.72 -5.03
C PRO A 66 -0.70 8.12 -3.65
N ARG A 67 -0.17 6.88 -3.61
CA ARG A 67 0.20 6.27 -2.33
C ARG A 67 1.33 7.08 -1.66
N PRO A 68 1.34 7.22 -0.31
CA PRO A 68 2.52 7.69 0.41
C PRO A 68 3.78 6.91 0.01
N ILE A 69 4.79 7.61 -0.48
CA ILE A 69 6.07 7.02 -0.94
C ILE A 69 7.03 6.97 0.24
N VAL A 70 7.57 5.78 0.55
CA VAL A 70 8.60 5.67 1.60
C VAL A 70 9.99 6.03 1.05
N LYS A 71 10.93 6.42 1.90
CA LYS A 71 12.27 6.87 1.48
C LYS A 71 12.99 5.87 0.55
N ASN A 72 12.89 4.58 0.85
CA ASN A 72 13.52 3.51 0.07
C ASN A 72 12.87 3.29 -1.31
N GLU A 73 11.71 3.90 -1.55
CA GLU A 73 10.96 3.80 -2.80
C GLU A 73 11.21 4.97 -3.75
N ILE A 74 11.81 6.07 -3.27
CA ILE A 74 12.04 7.30 -4.05
C ILE A 74 12.82 7.00 -5.34
N GLN A 75 13.89 6.19 -5.25
CA GLN A 75 14.70 5.80 -6.41
C GLN A 75 13.89 5.05 -7.48
N LYS A 76 12.86 4.30 -7.08
CA LYS A 76 12.00 3.55 -8.01
C LYS A 76 11.06 4.46 -8.79
N TYR A 77 10.75 5.65 -8.27
CA TYR A 77 9.97 6.67 -8.98
C TYR A 77 10.84 7.49 -9.95
N GLY A 78 12.14 7.62 -9.67
CA GLY A 78 13.07 8.36 -10.52
C GLY A 78 12.55 9.77 -10.83
N GLU A 79 12.55 10.15 -12.11
CA GLU A 79 12.09 11.46 -12.59
C GLU A 79 10.60 11.72 -12.30
N SER A 80 9.79 10.67 -12.16
CA SER A 80 8.37 10.79 -11.85
C SER A 80 8.08 11.20 -10.41
N TYR A 81 9.09 11.15 -9.52
CA TYR A 81 8.92 11.41 -8.10
C TYR A 81 8.32 12.80 -7.84
N ASN A 82 8.95 13.86 -8.37
CA ASN A 82 8.52 15.25 -8.16
C ASN A 82 7.10 15.50 -8.66
N LYS A 83 6.72 14.85 -9.75
CA LYS A 83 5.37 14.92 -10.30
C LYS A 83 4.36 14.28 -9.34
N VAL A 84 4.64 13.10 -8.84
CA VAL A 84 3.73 12.36 -7.96
C VAL A 84 3.55 13.06 -6.61
N ILE A 85 4.62 13.58 -6.02
CA ILE A 85 4.54 14.29 -4.73
C ILE A 85 3.96 15.71 -4.83
N SER A 86 3.66 16.19 -6.03
CA SER A 86 2.97 17.48 -6.22
C SER A 86 1.52 17.45 -5.70
N LEU A 87 0.95 16.25 -5.54
CA LEU A 87 -0.37 16.02 -4.95
C LEU A 87 -0.24 15.46 -3.53
N LYS A 88 -1.24 15.75 -2.69
CA LYS A 88 -1.36 15.12 -1.38
C LYS A 88 -1.52 13.61 -1.55
N PRO A 89 -0.82 12.79 -0.75
CA PRO A 89 -0.98 11.35 -0.83
C PRO A 89 -2.37 10.93 -0.38
N GLY A 90 -2.89 9.86 -1.00
CA GLY A 90 -4.22 9.31 -0.80
C GLY A 90 -4.23 8.07 0.08
N ILE A 91 -5.33 7.86 0.82
CA ILE A 91 -5.64 6.55 1.43
C ILE A 91 -5.82 5.50 0.32
N THR A 92 -6.60 5.84 -0.71
CA THR A 92 -6.78 5.04 -1.92
C THR A 92 -6.34 5.83 -3.15
N GLY A 93 -6.20 5.15 -4.28
CA GLY A 93 -5.66 5.72 -5.51
C GLY A 93 -5.79 4.77 -6.69
N LEU A 94 -5.40 5.27 -7.86
CA LEU A 94 -5.66 4.57 -9.12
C LEU A 94 -4.98 3.19 -9.19
N TRP A 95 -3.73 3.07 -8.70
CA TRP A 95 -3.05 1.77 -8.72
C TRP A 95 -3.62 0.79 -7.68
N GLN A 96 -4.05 1.28 -6.50
CA GLN A 96 -4.70 0.46 -5.47
C GLN A 96 -5.96 -0.23 -6.00
N VAL A 97 -6.70 0.42 -6.91
CA VAL A 97 -7.92 -0.17 -7.49
C VAL A 97 -7.69 -0.89 -8.83
N SER A 98 -6.51 -0.76 -9.43
CA SER A 98 -6.21 -1.30 -10.77
C SER A 98 -5.59 -2.70 -10.78
N GLY A 99 -4.95 -3.11 -9.69
CA GLY A 99 -4.39 -4.47 -9.61
C GLY A 99 -3.63 -4.78 -8.33
N ARG A 100 -3.44 -3.80 -7.43
CA ARG A 100 -2.77 -3.98 -6.13
C ARG A 100 -1.42 -4.67 -6.25
N ASN A 101 -1.24 -5.79 -5.56
CA ASN A 101 0.01 -6.53 -5.49
C ASN A 101 0.38 -7.21 -6.81
N ASN A 102 -0.58 -7.42 -7.71
CA ASN A 102 -0.34 -8.05 -9.02
C ASN A 102 0.32 -7.08 -10.02
N LEU A 103 0.49 -5.81 -9.65
CA LEU A 103 1.19 -4.81 -10.46
C LEU A 103 2.66 -4.74 -10.09
N SER A 104 3.51 -4.85 -11.11
CA SER A 104 4.93 -4.50 -10.98
C SER A 104 5.07 -3.05 -10.52
N TYR A 105 6.15 -2.76 -9.80
CA TYR A 105 6.37 -1.43 -9.24
C TYR A 105 6.33 -0.33 -10.32
N LYS A 106 6.96 -0.58 -11.48
CA LYS A 106 6.92 0.32 -12.63
C LYS A 106 5.49 0.65 -13.08
N ARG A 107 4.57 -0.34 -13.09
CA ARG A 107 3.16 -0.10 -13.39
C ARG A 107 2.46 0.75 -12.34
N ARG A 108 2.83 0.62 -11.06
CA ARG A 108 2.28 1.46 -9.98
C ARG A 108 2.66 2.93 -10.20
N VAL A 109 3.94 3.21 -10.46
CA VAL A 109 4.44 4.56 -10.79
C VAL A 109 3.69 5.15 -11.99
N ILE A 110 3.52 4.38 -13.06
CA ILE A 110 2.77 4.84 -14.24
C ILE A 110 1.33 5.22 -13.87
N LEU A 111 0.65 4.42 -13.05
CA LEU A 111 -0.73 4.71 -12.63
C LEU A 111 -0.81 5.91 -11.69
N ASP A 112 0.17 6.12 -10.82
CA ASP A 112 0.25 7.34 -10.01
C ASP A 112 0.46 8.58 -10.90
N CYS A 113 1.34 8.51 -11.90
CA CYS A 113 1.49 9.59 -12.88
C CYS A 113 0.22 9.84 -13.68
N LEU A 114 -0.45 8.78 -14.14
CA LEU A 114 -1.70 8.89 -14.89
C LEU A 114 -2.80 9.53 -14.05
N TYR A 115 -2.86 9.24 -12.76
CA TYR A 115 -3.77 9.92 -11.84
C TYR A 115 -3.44 11.41 -11.74
N VAL A 116 -2.17 11.78 -11.53
CA VAL A 116 -1.74 13.19 -11.47
C VAL A 116 -2.12 13.94 -12.76
N ASP A 117 -1.94 13.32 -13.93
CA ASP A 117 -2.22 13.92 -15.22
C ASP A 117 -3.72 14.09 -15.52
N ASN A 118 -4.58 13.27 -14.91
CA ASN A 118 -6.00 13.16 -15.29
C ASN A 118 -6.94 13.37 -14.09
N ILE A 119 -6.44 13.98 -13.02
CA ILE A 119 -7.23 14.19 -11.81
C ILE A 119 -8.52 14.96 -12.14
N SER A 120 -9.64 14.36 -11.78
CA SER A 120 -10.97 14.92 -12.03
C SER A 120 -11.98 14.31 -11.06
N PRO A 121 -13.07 15.02 -10.73
CA PRO A 121 -14.10 14.49 -9.84
C PRO A 121 -14.70 13.15 -10.32
N LEU A 122 -14.78 12.96 -11.64
CA LEU A 122 -15.27 11.72 -12.24
C LEU A 122 -14.28 10.55 -12.05
N LEU A 123 -12.97 10.80 -12.19
CA LEU A 123 -11.95 9.79 -11.92
C LEU A 123 -11.96 9.40 -10.43
N ASP A 124 -12.07 10.39 -9.56
CA ASP A 124 -12.18 10.20 -8.11
C ASP A 124 -13.39 9.34 -7.74
N LEU A 125 -14.58 9.66 -8.28
CA LEU A 125 -15.77 8.86 -8.08
C LEU A 125 -15.59 7.41 -8.56
N ARG A 126 -14.95 7.19 -9.71
CA ARG A 126 -14.62 5.84 -10.19
C ARG A 126 -13.68 5.11 -9.24
N ILE A 127 -12.67 5.79 -8.68
CA ILE A 127 -11.75 5.20 -7.70
C ILE A 127 -12.50 4.84 -6.42
N ILE A 128 -13.40 5.69 -5.92
CA ILE A 128 -14.24 5.39 -4.75
C ILE A 128 -15.08 4.12 -4.99
N ILE A 129 -15.83 4.07 -6.09
CA ILE A 129 -16.69 2.92 -6.42
C ILE A 129 -15.86 1.64 -6.52
N ARG A 130 -14.71 1.70 -7.20
CA ARG A 130 -13.83 0.54 -7.31
C ARG A 130 -13.23 0.16 -5.97
N THR A 131 -12.89 1.12 -5.10
CA THR A 131 -12.38 0.86 -3.75
C THR A 131 -13.37 0.04 -2.94
N PHE A 132 -14.65 0.42 -2.93
CA PHE A 132 -15.70 -0.39 -2.30
C PHE A 132 -15.81 -1.78 -2.94
N GLY A 133 -15.77 -1.87 -4.27
CA GLY A 133 -15.76 -3.15 -4.98
C GLY A 133 -14.64 -4.07 -4.51
N VAL A 134 -13.42 -3.56 -4.28
CA VAL A 134 -12.30 -4.40 -3.83
C VAL A 134 -12.38 -4.76 -2.33
N ILE A 135 -13.06 -3.95 -1.51
CA ILE A 135 -13.27 -4.26 -0.09
C ILE A 135 -14.35 -5.35 0.07
N PHE A 136 -15.46 -5.24 -0.67
CA PHE A 136 -16.59 -6.16 -0.55
C PHE A 136 -16.46 -7.42 -1.40
N PHE A 137 -15.75 -7.36 -2.52
CA PHE A 137 -15.50 -8.49 -3.42
C PHE A 137 -13.99 -8.65 -3.63
N PRO A 138 -13.25 -9.17 -2.63
CA PRO A 138 -11.84 -9.48 -2.77
C PRO A 138 -11.68 -10.72 -3.66
N ASN A 139 -11.95 -10.60 -4.96
CA ASN A 139 -11.44 -11.53 -5.96
C ASN A 139 -9.92 -11.56 -5.79
N ASP A 140 -9.29 -12.72 -5.67
CA ASP A 140 -7.86 -13.10 -5.48
C ASP A 140 -6.74 -12.12 -5.95
N ARG A 141 -6.89 -10.83 -5.71
CA ARG A 141 -6.05 -9.71 -6.15
C ARG A 141 -5.29 -9.15 -4.96
N GLY A 142 -4.80 -10.06 -4.11
CA GLY A 142 -4.06 -9.76 -2.88
C GLY A 142 -4.92 -9.02 -1.86
N ALA A 143 -5.68 -9.77 -1.06
CA ALA A 143 -6.26 -9.24 0.16
C ALA A 143 -5.17 -9.10 1.25
N TYR A 144 -5.49 -8.29 2.26
CA TYR A 144 -4.64 -7.80 3.35
C TYR A 144 -3.75 -8.85 4.02
#